data_AF-A0A916FHE5-F1
#
_entry.id   AF-A0A916FHE5-F1
#
_cell.length_a   1.000
_cell.length_b   1.000
_cell.length_c   1.000
_cell.angle_alpha   90.00
_cell.angle_beta   90.00
_cell.angle_gamma   90.00
#
_symmetry.space_group_name_H-M   'P 1'
#
loop_
_entity.id
_entity.type
_entity.pdbx_description
1 polymer ?
#
loop_
_entity_poly.entity_id
_entity_poly.type
_entity_poly.pdbx_seq_one_letter_code
_entity_poly.pdbx_strand_id
1 'polypeptide(L)'
;MADRERYEKIVNLVDDRSFLSVRELSEQLAVSEMTIRRDLGRLEQQGRLKKTYGGAASIRSGGAAMEVITSHLDQKSEGPLVDTIDVLIATSVNPLYDALLLDRVQKRRIPVIAESVELPEGKTVVAVDNFKASHDLGQWVGNDFQQRGQEKARLLDLSFHLRNTQTRSHGFWEGLRTVCPNSEMVLSLDAQSTYRTAYQLARDALTVHRAINVIFAINDSTALGAIHACRDLQLDPRQIMVVTFGLEGNALIEELLTDRYCKAGLAMFPEIVSLACIEAAIMAYNHEPLPAKLVTPHVVLTKETLPDFYTREADGWKLNWETARARLSIPIPIDFQIDRAKVKLPHQIGVTVPFSEHEWYKKLSAQICEYATRYKIASQILEPDQSLRDEVDLRRRQIARLAAELVNPRDVILLEGGEIAHYLAEELKQKQDITVITNSLTVLNTLNHTPGIVLISTGGAVRYSSQVLVGPTAENALRDLRADKLFLTVSGIAFEFGLSHTNISEVTIKQAMIRAAREVILLADHSSFGQESMVQVAPLNVVHQVITDDALPASVRLDLSKAGIQIILAKE
;
A
#
# COMPACT_ATOMS: atom_id res chain seq x y z
N MET A 1 -38.57 11.42 -10.60
CA MET A 1 -37.55 12.34 -10.06
C MET A 1 -36.68 12.84 -11.20
N ALA A 2 -36.44 14.14 -11.34
CA ALA A 2 -35.58 14.68 -12.40
C ALA A 2 -34.11 14.26 -12.17
N ASP A 3 -33.35 13.97 -13.23
CA ASP A 3 -32.00 13.41 -13.12
C ASP A 3 -31.06 14.27 -12.26
N ARG A 4 -31.11 15.60 -12.42
CA ARG A 4 -30.30 16.54 -11.63
C ARG A 4 -30.64 16.48 -10.13
N GLU A 5 -31.92 16.42 -9.79
CA GLU A 5 -32.37 16.33 -8.41
C GLU A 5 -31.93 14.99 -7.79
N ARG A 6 -31.96 13.90 -8.56
CA ARG A 6 -31.51 12.56 -8.13
C ARG A 6 -30.02 12.56 -7.84
N TYR A 7 -29.23 13.26 -8.65
CA TYR A 7 -27.78 13.36 -8.49
C TYR A 7 -27.42 14.10 -7.20
N GLU A 8 -28.08 15.22 -6.91
CA GLU A 8 -27.89 15.93 -5.64
C GLU A 8 -28.27 15.06 -4.44
N LYS A 9 -29.38 14.32 -4.49
CA LYS A 9 -29.74 13.41 -3.39
C LYS A 9 -28.73 12.28 -3.21
N ILE A 10 -28.23 11.67 -4.28
CA ILE A 10 -27.21 10.62 -4.19
C ILE A 10 -25.95 11.16 -3.50
N VAL A 11 -25.47 12.34 -3.92
CA VAL A 11 -24.26 12.95 -3.35
C VAL A 11 -24.47 13.27 -1.87
N ASN A 12 -25.57 13.92 -1.49
CA ASN A 12 -25.83 14.24 -0.08
C ASN A 12 -25.94 12.98 0.79
N LEU A 13 -26.63 11.94 0.31
CA LEU A 13 -26.77 10.69 1.06
C LEU A 13 -25.42 9.98 1.25
N VAL A 14 -24.56 10.01 0.23
CA VAL A 14 -23.21 9.43 0.28
C VAL A 14 -22.29 10.27 1.17
N ASP A 15 -22.39 11.59 1.13
CA ASP A 15 -21.65 12.52 2.00
C ASP A 15 -22.03 12.34 3.48
N ASP A 16 -23.32 12.20 3.78
CA ASP A 16 -23.82 12.04 5.16
C ASP A 16 -23.39 10.71 5.80
N ARG A 17 -23.23 9.64 5.02
CA ARG A 17 -22.95 8.28 5.53
C ARG A 17 -21.56 7.76 5.20
N SER A 18 -20.73 8.57 4.55
CA SER A 18 -19.39 8.24 4.02
C SER A 18 -19.35 7.13 2.96
N PHE A 19 -20.27 6.17 3.00
CA PHE A 19 -20.47 5.11 2.02
C PHE A 19 -21.93 4.69 1.96
N LEU A 20 -22.44 4.44 0.75
CA LEU A 20 -23.72 3.76 0.55
C LEU A 20 -23.63 2.76 -0.60
N SER A 21 -24.23 1.59 -0.40
CA SER A 21 -24.32 0.58 -1.45
C SER A 21 -25.32 0.96 -2.54
N VAL A 22 -25.14 0.37 -3.72
CA VAL A 22 -26.07 0.48 -4.86
C VAL A 22 -27.48 0.06 -4.46
N ARG A 23 -27.60 -0.96 -3.58
CA ARG A 23 -28.87 -1.46 -3.09
C ARG A 23 -29.56 -0.47 -2.16
N GLU A 24 -28.84 0.11 -1.20
CA GLU A 24 -29.38 1.13 -0.30
C GLU A 24 -29.81 2.39 -1.07
N LEU A 25 -28.99 2.85 -2.03
CA LEU A 25 -29.35 3.98 -2.90
C LEU A 25 -30.56 3.66 -3.79
N SER A 26 -30.67 2.42 -4.25
CA SER A 26 -31.80 1.93 -5.05
C SER A 26 -33.10 1.93 -4.23
N GLU A 27 -33.04 1.41 -3.01
CA GLU A 27 -34.18 1.35 -2.07
C GLU A 27 -34.61 2.75 -1.61
N GLN A 28 -33.67 3.64 -1.27
CA GLN A 28 -33.99 4.99 -0.79
C GLN A 28 -34.49 5.95 -1.88
N LEU A 29 -34.02 5.79 -3.12
CA LEU A 29 -34.40 6.66 -4.24
C LEU A 29 -35.49 6.04 -5.14
N ALA A 30 -35.96 4.84 -4.81
CA ALA A 30 -36.98 4.08 -5.54
C ALA A 30 -36.67 3.97 -7.05
N VAL A 31 -35.41 3.67 -7.39
CA VAL A 31 -34.94 3.46 -8.76
C VAL A 31 -34.17 2.13 -8.87
N SER A 32 -34.04 1.56 -10.06
CA SER A 32 -33.32 0.28 -10.23
C SER A 32 -31.82 0.40 -9.92
N GLU A 33 -31.21 -0.68 -9.42
CA GLU A 33 -29.76 -0.75 -9.21
C GLU A 33 -28.94 -0.40 -10.46
N MET A 34 -29.43 -0.77 -11.65
CA MET A 34 -28.78 -0.41 -12.92
C MET A 34 -28.77 1.10 -13.17
N THR A 35 -29.83 1.80 -12.75
CA THR A 35 -29.91 3.27 -12.81
C THR A 35 -28.91 3.90 -11.85
N ILE A 36 -28.84 3.41 -10.60
CA ILE A 36 -27.85 3.86 -9.62
C ILE A 36 -26.42 3.62 -10.14
N ARG A 37 -26.09 2.44 -10.66
CA ARG A 37 -24.74 2.15 -11.19
C ARG A 37 -24.32 3.09 -12.32
N ARG A 38 -25.27 3.49 -13.17
CA ARG A 38 -25.04 4.48 -14.25
C ARG A 38 -24.86 5.88 -13.70
N ASP A 39 -25.70 6.28 -12.75
CA ASP A 39 -25.67 7.60 -12.13
C ASP A 39 -24.40 7.80 -11.29
N LEU A 40 -23.96 6.78 -10.56
CA LEU A 40 -22.68 6.76 -9.85
C LEU A 40 -21.49 6.91 -10.81
N GLY A 41 -21.53 6.26 -11.98
CA GLY A 41 -20.47 6.43 -12.99
C GLY A 41 -20.38 7.88 -13.52
N ARG A 42 -21.52 8.56 -13.66
CA ARG A 42 -21.54 9.98 -14.07
C ARG A 42 -21.05 10.91 -12.95
N LEU A 43 -21.45 10.65 -11.71
CA LEU A 43 -21.05 11.44 -10.56
C LEU A 43 -19.56 11.29 -10.22
N GLU A 44 -18.99 10.11 -10.45
CA GLU A 44 -17.55 9.87 -10.35
C GLU A 44 -16.76 10.60 -11.45
N GLN A 45 -17.23 10.56 -12.71
CA GLN A 45 -16.61 11.35 -13.79
C GLN A 45 -16.64 12.87 -13.52
N GLN A 46 -17.62 13.33 -12.76
CA GLN A 46 -17.74 14.73 -12.32
C GLN A 46 -16.93 15.03 -11.06
N GLY A 47 -16.22 14.04 -10.49
CA GLY A 47 -15.45 14.20 -9.26
C GLY A 47 -16.31 14.60 -8.07
N ARG A 48 -17.55 14.07 -7.97
CA ARG A 48 -18.51 14.40 -6.90
C ARG A 48 -18.64 13.32 -5.82
N LEU A 49 -18.19 12.11 -6.13
CA LEU A 49 -18.10 10.95 -5.25
C LEU A 49 -17.10 9.97 -5.86
N LYS A 50 -16.69 8.94 -5.11
CA LYS A 50 -15.83 7.86 -5.61
C LYS A 50 -16.66 6.59 -5.74
N LYS A 51 -16.67 5.95 -6.91
CA LYS A 51 -17.39 4.70 -7.08
C LYS A 51 -16.58 3.58 -6.46
N THR A 52 -17.28 2.66 -5.81
CA THR A 52 -16.67 1.50 -5.17
C THR A 52 -17.28 0.23 -5.77
N TYR A 53 -16.67 -0.93 -5.49
CA TYR A 53 -17.22 -2.21 -5.92
C TYR A 53 -18.48 -2.55 -5.11
N GLY A 54 -19.62 -1.95 -5.48
CA GLY A 54 -20.92 -2.19 -4.84
C GLY A 54 -21.67 -0.95 -4.38
N GLY A 55 -21.12 0.26 -4.53
CA GLY A 55 -21.71 1.49 -4.01
C GLY A 55 -20.98 2.77 -4.45
N ALA A 56 -21.09 3.80 -3.63
CA ALA A 56 -20.32 5.03 -3.72
C ALA A 56 -19.85 5.49 -2.35
N ALA A 57 -18.64 6.05 -2.31
CA ALA A 57 -18.02 6.67 -1.14
C ALA A 57 -17.93 8.19 -1.32
N SER A 58 -18.06 8.92 -0.21
CA SER A 58 -17.92 10.38 -0.22
C SER A 58 -16.47 10.77 -0.46
N ILE A 59 -16.30 11.85 -1.20
CA ILE A 59 -15.02 12.55 -1.35
C ILE A 59 -14.87 13.72 -0.36
N ARG A 60 -15.95 14.06 0.37
CA ARG A 60 -16.02 15.16 1.34
C ARG A 60 -15.91 14.69 2.79
N SER A 61 -16.28 13.45 3.11
CA SER A 61 -16.22 12.93 4.49
C SER A 61 -14.81 12.60 5.00
N GLY A 62 -13.76 12.94 4.23
CA GLY A 62 -12.38 13.07 4.70
C GLY A 62 -11.86 14.52 4.73
N GLY A 63 -12.73 15.52 4.51
CA GLY A 63 -12.34 16.88 4.14
C GLY A 63 -12.32 17.92 5.27
N ALA A 64 -13.04 17.72 6.38
CA ALA A 64 -13.13 18.75 7.43
C ALA A 64 -11.83 18.94 8.25
N ALA A 65 -10.92 17.96 8.22
CA ALA A 65 -9.57 18.09 8.77
C ALA A 65 -8.52 18.51 7.71
N MET A 66 -8.89 18.56 6.43
CA MET A 66 -7.97 18.76 5.30
C MET A 66 -7.99 20.20 4.74
N GLU A 67 -9.03 21.00 5.02
CA GLU A 67 -9.15 22.37 4.48
C GLU A 67 -8.16 23.40 5.08
N VAL A 68 -7.41 23.03 6.12
CA VAL A 68 -6.28 23.85 6.61
C VAL A 68 -4.97 23.55 5.84
N ILE A 69 -4.92 22.48 5.04
CA ILE A 69 -3.68 21.98 4.40
C ILE A 69 -3.56 22.42 2.92
N THR A 70 -4.65 22.78 2.24
CA THR A 70 -4.64 23.08 0.80
C THR A 70 -4.14 24.46 0.38
N SER A 71 -3.63 25.31 1.29
CA SER A 71 -3.06 26.61 0.89
C SER A 71 -1.57 26.57 0.51
N HIS A 72 -0.92 25.39 0.52
CA HIS A 72 0.52 25.26 0.20
C HIS A 72 0.88 24.23 -0.89
N LEU A 73 -0.09 23.72 -1.68
CA LEU A 73 0.16 22.70 -2.71
C LEU A 73 0.52 23.22 -4.12
N ASP A 74 0.86 24.50 -4.27
CA ASP A 74 1.38 25.06 -5.54
C ASP A 74 2.92 25.18 -5.60
N GLN A 75 3.64 24.38 -4.80
CA GLN A 75 5.08 24.20 -4.98
C GLN A 75 5.37 22.71 -5.22
N LYS A 76 5.59 22.34 -6.50
CA LYS A 76 6.25 21.07 -6.84
C LYS A 76 7.59 21.01 -6.12
N SER A 77 7.68 20.16 -5.09
CA SER A 77 8.94 19.76 -4.47
C SER A 77 9.83 19.08 -5.51
N GLU A 78 11.04 19.59 -5.73
CA GLU A 78 12.09 18.91 -6.49
C GLU A 78 12.67 17.76 -5.63
N GLY A 79 11.95 16.65 -5.53
CA GLY A 79 12.46 15.42 -4.91
C GLY A 79 11.42 14.56 -4.18
N PRO A 80 11.72 13.27 -3.92
CA PRO A 80 10.86 12.35 -3.18
C PRO A 80 10.60 12.78 -1.75
N LEU A 81 9.37 12.59 -1.27
CA LEU A 81 8.87 13.10 0.02
C LEU A 81 9.72 12.69 1.24
N VAL A 82 10.35 11.51 1.19
CA VAL A 82 11.23 11.02 2.27
C VAL A 82 12.49 11.87 2.46
N ASP A 83 12.94 12.64 1.46
CA ASP A 83 14.14 13.48 1.62
C ASP A 83 13.90 14.73 2.48
N THR A 84 12.64 15.03 2.82
CA THR A 84 12.27 16.20 3.64
C THR A 84 12.13 15.90 5.14
N ILE A 85 12.31 14.65 5.57
CA ILE A 85 12.09 14.24 6.97
C ILE A 85 13.41 14.10 7.73
N ASP A 86 13.35 14.30 9.05
CA ASP A 86 14.50 14.14 9.95
C ASP A 86 14.57 12.75 10.59
N VAL A 87 13.43 12.07 10.71
CA VAL A 87 13.30 10.72 11.29
C VAL A 87 12.07 10.04 10.68
N LEU A 88 12.17 8.73 10.50
CA LEU A 88 11.12 7.89 9.91
C LEU A 88 10.52 6.95 10.96
N ILE A 89 9.20 6.97 11.09
CA ILE A 89 8.41 5.92 11.74
C ILE A 89 7.89 5.02 10.62
N ALA A 90 8.50 3.84 10.48
CA ALA A 90 8.21 2.90 9.42
C ALA A 90 7.28 1.79 9.93
N THR A 91 6.05 1.80 9.44
CA THR A 91 5.19 0.63 9.45
C THR A 91 5.51 -0.21 8.21
N SER A 92 5.78 -1.50 8.39
CA SER A 92 6.16 -2.38 7.26
C SER A 92 5.00 -2.46 6.25
N VAL A 93 5.32 -2.24 4.98
CA VAL A 93 4.34 -2.23 3.89
C VAL A 93 4.49 -3.47 3.02
N ASN A 94 5.71 -3.73 2.58
CA ASN A 94 6.08 -4.79 1.65
C ASN A 94 7.61 -4.93 1.69
N PRO A 95 8.17 -6.15 1.70
CA PRO A 95 9.62 -6.36 1.69
C PRO A 95 10.38 -5.57 0.60
N LEU A 96 9.79 -5.40 -0.59
CA LEU A 96 10.39 -4.61 -1.68
C LEU A 96 10.39 -3.11 -1.36
N TYR A 97 9.28 -2.58 -0.83
CA TYR A 97 9.18 -1.17 -0.43
C TYR A 97 10.10 -0.86 0.75
N ASP A 98 10.06 -1.73 1.76
CA ASP A 98 10.86 -1.58 2.96
C ASP A 98 12.36 -1.57 2.57
N ALA A 99 12.80 -2.40 1.62
CA ALA A 99 14.19 -2.41 1.16
C ALA A 99 14.60 -1.10 0.46
N LEU A 100 13.78 -0.57 -0.45
CA LEU A 100 14.08 0.67 -1.18
C LEU A 100 14.07 1.89 -0.25
N LEU A 101 13.06 1.99 0.62
CA LEU A 101 12.96 3.04 1.62
C LEU A 101 14.15 3.00 2.59
N LEU A 102 14.53 1.80 3.06
CA LEU A 102 15.64 1.59 3.98
C LEU A 102 17.00 1.96 3.38
N ASP A 103 17.26 1.59 2.11
CA ASP A 103 18.49 1.99 1.41
C ASP A 103 18.63 3.52 1.37
N ARG A 104 17.53 4.22 1.08
CA ARG A 104 17.53 5.68 0.99
C ARG A 104 17.73 6.38 2.32
N VAL A 105 16.97 6.00 3.36
CA VAL A 105 17.15 6.57 4.69
C VAL A 105 18.54 6.25 5.24
N GLN A 106 19.12 5.10 4.89
CA GLN A 106 20.51 4.76 5.24
C GLN A 106 21.51 5.69 4.55
N LYS A 107 21.39 5.92 3.23
CA LYS A 107 22.25 6.86 2.48
C LYS A 107 22.18 8.28 3.03
N ARG A 108 20.99 8.72 3.46
CA ARG A 108 20.75 10.04 4.07
C ARG A 108 21.04 10.10 5.57
N ARG A 109 21.31 8.96 6.22
CA ARG A 109 21.48 8.81 7.69
C ARG A 109 20.27 9.29 8.50
N ILE A 110 19.07 9.10 7.94
CA ILE A 110 17.80 9.36 8.64
C ILE A 110 17.55 8.20 9.61
N PRO A 111 17.37 8.46 10.92
CA PRO A 111 17.03 7.40 11.89
C PRO A 111 15.66 6.79 11.59
N VAL A 112 15.50 5.51 11.93
CA VAL A 112 14.26 4.75 11.65
C VAL A 112 13.80 4.05 12.92
N ILE A 113 12.51 4.23 13.25
CA ILE A 113 11.78 3.44 14.24
C ILE A 113 10.81 2.54 13.50
N ALA A 114 10.91 1.24 13.73
CA ALA A 114 9.97 0.28 13.18
C ALA A 114 8.71 0.18 14.05
N GLU A 115 7.54 0.01 13.45
CA GLU A 115 6.27 -0.23 14.14
C GLU A 115 5.68 -1.58 13.72
N SER A 116 5.22 -2.37 14.69
CA SER A 116 4.58 -3.70 14.57
C SER A 116 5.49 -4.82 14.04
N VAL A 117 6.27 -4.57 12.99
CA VAL A 117 7.11 -5.55 12.29
C VAL A 117 8.57 -5.11 12.35
N GLU A 118 9.46 -6.04 12.67
CA GLU A 118 10.90 -5.80 12.68
C GLU A 118 11.42 -5.48 11.27
N LEU A 119 12.20 -4.40 11.16
CA LEU A 119 12.93 -4.05 9.95
C LEU A 119 14.35 -4.65 9.96
N PRO A 120 14.96 -4.88 8.78
CA PRO A 120 16.36 -5.26 8.67
C PRO A 120 17.32 -4.33 9.46
N GLU A 121 18.51 -4.84 9.78
CA GLU A 121 19.60 -4.12 10.48
C GLU A 121 19.37 -3.77 11.96
N GLY A 122 18.44 -4.45 12.66
CA GLY A 122 18.31 -4.33 14.12
C GLY A 122 17.84 -2.95 14.60
N LYS A 123 17.05 -2.24 13.77
CA LYS A 123 16.39 -0.99 14.18
C LYS A 123 15.45 -1.26 15.36
N THR A 124 15.29 -0.27 16.23
CA THR A 124 14.33 -0.33 17.34
C THR A 124 12.92 -0.53 16.79
N VAL A 125 12.24 -1.58 17.27
CA VAL A 125 10.83 -1.83 16.96
C VAL A 125 9.93 -1.53 18.16
N VAL A 126 8.87 -0.76 17.92
CA VAL A 126 7.76 -0.56 18.85
C VAL A 126 6.66 -1.52 18.45
N ALA A 127 6.39 -2.52 19.30
CA ALA A 127 5.40 -3.55 18.99
C ALA A 127 4.89 -4.24 20.24
N VAL A 128 3.66 -4.75 20.17
CA VAL A 128 3.13 -5.69 21.16
C VAL A 128 3.85 -7.05 21.07
N ASP A 129 3.90 -7.78 22.18
CA ASP A 129 4.23 -9.21 22.13
C ASP A 129 3.04 -10.00 21.57
N ASN A 130 3.04 -10.19 20.24
CA ASN A 130 1.97 -10.88 19.53
C ASN A 130 1.66 -12.29 20.08
N PHE A 131 2.68 -13.04 20.54
CA PHE A 131 2.48 -14.39 21.06
C PHE A 131 1.82 -14.32 22.43
N LYS A 132 2.43 -13.58 23.37
CA LYS A 132 1.92 -13.45 24.74
C LYS A 132 0.50 -12.88 24.75
N ALA A 133 0.26 -11.85 23.95
CA ALA A 133 -1.03 -11.18 23.93
C ALA A 133 -2.14 -12.08 23.37
N SER A 134 -1.87 -12.82 22.30
CA SER A 134 -2.84 -13.78 21.77
C SER A 134 -3.02 -14.98 22.69
N HIS A 135 -1.95 -15.43 23.34
CA HIS A 135 -2.00 -16.49 24.33
C HIS A 135 -2.93 -16.13 25.50
N ASP A 136 -2.85 -14.89 26.00
CA ASP A 136 -3.74 -14.42 27.06
C ASP A 136 -5.21 -14.39 26.61
N LEU A 137 -5.48 -13.98 25.36
CA LEU A 137 -6.82 -14.06 24.79
C LEU A 137 -7.31 -15.51 24.64
N GLY A 138 -6.45 -16.43 24.23
CA GLY A 138 -6.75 -17.87 24.17
C GLY A 138 -7.09 -18.45 25.54
N GLN A 139 -6.30 -18.11 26.56
CA GLN A 139 -6.58 -18.50 27.94
C GLN A 139 -7.91 -17.94 28.45
N TRP A 140 -8.21 -16.68 28.12
CA TRP A 140 -9.49 -16.07 28.45
C TRP A 140 -10.66 -16.86 27.84
N VAL A 141 -10.57 -17.22 26.55
CA VAL A 141 -11.60 -18.05 25.88
C VAL A 141 -11.75 -19.40 26.57
N GLY A 142 -10.64 -20.07 26.89
CA GLY A 142 -10.69 -21.35 27.58
C GLY A 142 -11.34 -21.25 28.98
N ASN A 143 -11.06 -20.17 29.71
CA ASN A 143 -11.69 -19.93 31.02
C ASN A 143 -13.20 -19.67 30.90
N ASP A 144 -13.63 -18.88 29.90
CA ASP A 144 -15.05 -18.66 29.62
C ASP A 144 -15.77 -19.98 29.25
N PHE A 145 -15.12 -20.86 28.49
CA PHE A 145 -15.63 -22.19 28.18
C PHE A 145 -15.83 -23.05 29.42
N GLN A 146 -14.83 -23.12 30.30
CA GLN A 146 -14.95 -23.86 31.57
C GLN A 146 -16.08 -23.31 32.44
N GLN A 147 -16.22 -21.98 32.54
CA GLN A 147 -17.30 -21.35 33.31
C GLN A 147 -18.69 -21.66 32.75
N ARG A 148 -18.82 -21.83 31.42
CA ARG A 148 -20.06 -22.22 30.74
C ARG A 148 -20.31 -23.73 30.74
N GLY A 149 -19.44 -24.53 31.35
CA GLY A 149 -19.51 -25.99 31.34
C GLY A 149 -19.26 -26.60 29.95
N GLN A 150 -18.55 -25.90 29.07
CA GLN A 150 -18.18 -26.38 27.74
C GLN A 150 -16.78 -26.98 27.75
N GLU A 151 -16.64 -28.25 27.35
CA GLU A 151 -15.37 -28.97 27.44
C GLU A 151 -14.49 -28.85 26.17
N LYS A 152 -15.05 -28.37 25.06
CA LYS A 152 -14.38 -28.39 23.75
C LYS A 152 -14.69 -27.16 22.90
N ALA A 153 -13.66 -26.38 22.61
CA ALA A 153 -13.70 -25.38 21.55
C ALA A 153 -13.37 -26.01 20.20
N ARG A 154 -14.13 -25.65 19.17
CA ARG A 154 -13.93 -26.00 17.77
C ARG A 154 -13.70 -24.71 17.01
N LEU A 155 -12.43 -24.46 16.75
CA LEU A 155 -11.90 -23.17 16.31
C LEU A 155 -11.91 -23.04 14.79
N LEU A 156 -12.45 -21.92 14.31
CA LEU A 156 -12.13 -21.35 13.01
C LEU A 156 -11.13 -20.21 13.23
N ASP A 157 -9.91 -20.40 12.76
CA ASP A 157 -8.87 -19.38 12.76
C ASP A 157 -8.91 -18.63 11.41
N LEU A 158 -9.14 -17.32 11.46
CA LEU A 158 -9.09 -16.42 10.32
C LEU A 158 -7.82 -15.58 10.44
N SER A 159 -6.78 -16.01 9.73
CA SER A 159 -5.41 -15.52 9.83
C SER A 159 -4.94 -14.72 8.60
N PHE A 160 -3.65 -14.43 8.55
CA PHE A 160 -2.97 -13.77 7.41
C PHE A 160 -1.51 -14.26 7.33
N HIS A 161 -0.89 -14.17 6.15
CA HIS A 161 0.42 -14.77 5.88
C HIS A 161 1.64 -14.06 6.53
N LEU A 162 1.47 -12.89 7.17
CA LEU A 162 2.59 -12.20 7.81
C LEU A 162 3.07 -12.92 9.08
N ARG A 163 4.37 -12.78 9.39
CA ARG A 163 4.99 -13.46 10.54
C ARG A 163 4.34 -13.08 11.88
N ASN A 164 4.00 -11.80 12.08
CA ASN A 164 3.32 -11.34 13.29
C ASN A 164 1.91 -11.94 13.40
N THR A 165 1.14 -12.00 12.31
CA THR A 165 -0.22 -12.58 12.29
C THR A 165 -0.22 -14.10 12.47
N GLN A 166 0.76 -14.81 11.92
CA GLN A 166 0.99 -16.23 12.21
C GLN A 166 1.33 -16.45 13.70
N THR A 167 2.17 -15.58 14.27
CA THR A 167 2.52 -15.61 15.70
C THR A 167 1.28 -15.40 16.58
N ARG A 168 0.36 -14.51 16.17
CA ARG A 168 -0.91 -14.31 16.88
C ARG A 168 -1.76 -15.58 16.90
N SER A 169 -1.93 -16.18 15.73
CA SER A 169 -2.75 -17.40 15.55
C SER A 169 -2.18 -18.57 16.37
N HIS A 170 -0.86 -18.74 16.34
CA HIS A 170 -0.17 -19.72 17.16
C HIS A 170 -0.33 -19.46 18.66
N GLY A 171 -0.11 -18.21 19.10
CA GLY A 171 -0.26 -17.83 20.51
C GLY A 171 -1.68 -18.09 21.02
N PHE A 172 -2.71 -17.69 20.26
CA PHE A 172 -4.11 -17.93 20.62
C PHE A 172 -4.41 -19.43 20.78
N TRP A 173 -3.96 -20.25 19.82
CA TRP A 173 -4.17 -21.69 19.85
C TRP A 173 -3.53 -22.37 21.07
N GLU A 174 -2.26 -22.03 21.36
CA GLU A 174 -1.56 -22.55 22.53
C GLU A 174 -2.27 -22.10 23.82
N GLY A 175 -2.58 -20.81 23.94
CA GLY A 175 -3.28 -20.25 25.10
C GLY A 175 -4.61 -20.94 25.38
N LEU A 176 -5.42 -21.16 24.34
CA LEU A 176 -6.70 -21.87 24.45
C LEU A 176 -6.51 -23.30 24.98
N ARG A 177 -5.51 -24.03 24.47
CA ARG A 177 -5.25 -25.42 24.86
C ARG A 177 -4.70 -25.58 26.26
N THR A 178 -4.05 -24.55 26.81
CA THR A 178 -3.59 -24.61 28.22
C THR A 178 -4.76 -24.75 29.19
N VAL A 179 -5.95 -24.25 28.83
CA VAL A 179 -7.17 -24.29 29.68
C VAL A 179 -8.17 -25.32 29.17
N CYS A 180 -8.35 -25.43 27.85
CA CYS A 180 -9.26 -26.37 27.19
C CYS A 180 -8.48 -27.33 26.28
N PRO A 181 -7.79 -28.35 26.82
CA PRO A 181 -6.86 -29.20 26.06
C PRO A 181 -7.54 -30.08 24.99
N ASN A 182 -8.84 -30.35 25.15
CA ASN A 182 -9.64 -31.14 24.19
C ASN A 182 -10.11 -30.32 22.97
N SER A 183 -9.74 -29.04 22.89
CA SER A 183 -10.07 -28.16 21.79
C SER A 183 -9.46 -28.62 20.47
N GLU A 184 -10.13 -28.30 19.37
CA GLU A 184 -9.78 -28.72 18.02
C GLU A 184 -9.75 -27.50 17.09
N MET A 185 -8.72 -27.41 16.26
CA MET A 185 -8.67 -26.45 15.16
C MET A 185 -9.36 -27.09 13.95
N VAL A 186 -10.54 -26.60 13.61
CA VAL A 186 -11.34 -27.13 12.50
C VAL A 186 -10.76 -26.64 11.18
N LEU A 187 -10.50 -25.33 11.09
CA LEU A 187 -9.89 -24.67 9.92
C LEU A 187 -9.01 -23.51 10.39
N SER A 188 -7.92 -23.27 9.65
CA SER A 188 -7.15 -22.03 9.70
C SER A 188 -7.02 -21.52 8.27
N LEU A 189 -7.56 -20.32 8.02
CA LEU A 189 -7.73 -19.76 6.67
C LEU A 189 -7.09 -18.38 6.58
N ASP A 190 -6.42 -18.10 5.46
CA ASP A 190 -5.93 -16.76 5.16
C ASP A 190 -7.09 -15.84 4.74
N ALA A 191 -7.53 -14.98 5.66
CA ALA A 191 -8.60 -14.01 5.45
C ALA A 191 -8.12 -12.71 4.80
N GLN A 192 -6.85 -12.63 4.40
CA GLN A 192 -6.22 -11.50 3.74
C GLN A 192 -6.34 -10.19 4.51
N SER A 193 -6.59 -10.25 5.83
CA SER A 193 -6.77 -9.07 6.67
C SER A 193 -8.00 -8.21 6.28
N THR A 194 -8.91 -8.71 5.43
CA THR A 194 -10.02 -7.89 4.89
C THR A 194 -11.40 -8.37 5.34
N TYR A 195 -12.33 -7.43 5.50
CA TYR A 195 -13.72 -7.72 5.80
C TYR A 195 -14.37 -8.69 4.79
N ARG A 196 -14.18 -8.44 3.49
CA ARG A 196 -14.89 -9.19 2.42
C ARG A 196 -14.46 -10.65 2.39
N THR A 197 -13.16 -10.90 2.41
CA THR A 197 -12.61 -12.25 2.37
C THR A 197 -12.96 -12.98 3.67
N ALA A 198 -12.83 -12.34 4.83
CA ALA A 198 -13.22 -12.91 6.11
C ALA A 198 -14.71 -13.31 6.14
N TYR A 199 -15.61 -12.44 5.67
CA TYR A 199 -17.05 -12.75 5.57
C TYR A 199 -17.32 -13.97 4.70
N GLN A 200 -16.72 -14.05 3.51
CA GLN A 200 -16.93 -15.16 2.58
C GLN A 200 -16.42 -16.48 3.17
N LEU A 201 -15.18 -16.49 3.66
CA LEU A 201 -14.55 -17.67 4.25
C LEU A 201 -15.29 -18.15 5.51
N ALA A 202 -15.67 -17.23 6.40
CA ALA A 202 -16.43 -17.57 7.59
C ALA A 202 -17.79 -18.17 7.23
N ARG A 203 -18.53 -17.56 6.28
CA ARG A 203 -19.84 -18.05 5.86
C ARG A 203 -19.76 -19.45 5.24
N ASP A 204 -18.77 -19.68 4.38
CA ASP A 204 -18.58 -20.97 3.70
C ASP A 204 -18.16 -22.05 4.72
N ALA A 205 -17.19 -21.73 5.59
CA ALA A 205 -16.74 -22.61 6.67
C ALA A 205 -17.88 -22.99 7.62
N LEU A 206 -18.68 -22.02 8.09
CA LEU A 206 -19.79 -22.24 9.01
C LEU A 206 -20.96 -23.01 8.36
N THR A 207 -21.10 -22.94 7.04
CA THR A 207 -22.12 -23.71 6.30
C THR A 207 -21.76 -25.19 6.28
N VAL A 208 -20.48 -25.53 6.09
CA VAL A 208 -19.97 -26.89 6.02
C VAL A 208 -19.71 -27.49 7.41
N HIS A 209 -19.09 -26.72 8.29
CA HIS A 209 -18.65 -27.14 9.62
C HIS A 209 -19.51 -26.51 10.72
N ARG A 210 -20.74 -27.00 10.85
CA ARG A 210 -21.75 -26.50 11.82
C ARG A 210 -21.33 -26.61 13.30
N ALA A 211 -20.28 -27.37 13.60
CA ALA A 211 -19.80 -27.58 14.96
C ALA A 211 -18.81 -26.50 15.45
N ILE A 212 -18.34 -25.60 14.56
CA ILE A 212 -17.51 -24.46 14.93
C ILE A 212 -18.26 -23.59 15.95
N ASN A 213 -17.63 -23.33 17.09
CA ASN A 213 -18.20 -22.53 18.18
C ASN A 213 -17.26 -21.40 18.67
N VAL A 214 -16.06 -21.31 18.12
CA VAL A 214 -15.13 -20.19 18.34
C VAL A 214 -14.57 -19.74 17.00
N ILE A 215 -14.58 -18.44 16.75
CA ILE A 215 -13.85 -17.81 15.64
C ILE A 215 -12.80 -16.87 16.23
N PHE A 216 -11.53 -17.12 15.92
CA PHE A 216 -10.46 -16.18 16.17
C PHE A 216 -10.19 -15.38 14.90
N ALA A 217 -10.23 -14.05 15.03
CA ALA A 217 -9.94 -13.12 13.94
C ALA A 217 -8.65 -12.35 14.25
N ILE A 218 -7.71 -12.29 13.30
CA ILE A 218 -6.41 -11.63 13.53
C ILE A 218 -6.45 -10.10 13.63
N ASN A 219 -7.61 -9.48 13.35
CA ASN A 219 -7.90 -8.05 13.49
C ASN A 219 -9.40 -7.72 13.38
N ASP A 220 -9.73 -6.45 13.61
CA ASP A 220 -11.10 -5.93 13.64
C ASP A 220 -11.86 -6.12 12.33
N SER A 221 -11.22 -5.87 11.18
CA SER A 221 -11.83 -6.07 9.86
C SER A 221 -12.27 -7.52 9.65
N THR A 222 -11.41 -8.46 10.06
CA THR A 222 -11.66 -9.90 9.97
C THR A 222 -12.78 -10.31 10.92
N ALA A 223 -12.79 -9.76 12.14
CA ALA A 223 -13.82 -10.02 13.14
C ALA A 223 -15.20 -9.54 12.67
N LEU A 224 -15.29 -8.32 12.14
CA LEU A 224 -16.56 -7.78 11.59
C LEU A 224 -17.09 -8.65 10.45
N GLY A 225 -16.23 -9.12 9.55
CA GLY A 225 -16.61 -10.03 8.47
C GLY A 225 -17.20 -11.34 9.02
N ALA A 226 -16.55 -11.94 10.00
CA ALA A 226 -17.03 -13.16 10.65
C ALA A 226 -18.34 -12.96 11.42
N ILE A 227 -18.49 -11.84 12.15
CA ILE A 227 -19.71 -11.48 12.88
C ILE A 227 -20.90 -11.34 11.92
N HIS A 228 -20.69 -10.67 10.79
CA HIS A 228 -21.73 -10.50 9.77
C HIS A 228 -22.09 -11.83 9.10
N ALA A 229 -21.12 -12.72 8.87
CA ALA A 229 -21.40 -14.08 8.40
C ALA A 229 -22.27 -14.87 9.42
N CYS A 230 -21.96 -14.78 10.71
CA CYS A 230 -22.76 -15.40 11.77
C CYS A 230 -24.20 -14.85 11.80
N ARG A 231 -24.34 -13.53 11.65
CA ARG A 231 -25.62 -12.83 11.62
C ARG A 231 -26.48 -13.23 10.43
N ASP A 232 -25.90 -13.27 9.23
CA ASP A 232 -26.60 -13.66 8.00
C ASP A 232 -27.04 -15.12 8.02
N LEU A 233 -26.23 -16.00 8.62
CA LEU A 233 -26.57 -17.40 8.85
C LEU A 233 -27.52 -17.61 10.04
N GLN A 234 -27.90 -16.54 10.74
CA GLN A 234 -28.80 -16.56 11.91
C GLN A 234 -28.35 -17.54 13.00
N LEU A 235 -27.03 -17.62 13.24
CA LEU A 235 -26.49 -18.49 14.29
C LEU A 235 -26.89 -17.98 15.68
N ASP A 236 -27.03 -18.91 16.63
CA ASP A 236 -27.31 -18.52 18.02
C ASP A 236 -26.03 -17.90 18.65
N PRO A 237 -26.03 -16.61 19.04
CA PRO A 237 -24.87 -15.97 19.67
C PRO A 237 -24.50 -16.56 21.04
N ARG A 238 -25.32 -17.47 21.60
CA ARG A 238 -24.98 -18.24 22.80
C ARG A 238 -24.14 -19.48 22.49
N GLN A 239 -24.14 -19.93 21.24
CA GLN A 239 -23.45 -21.16 20.80
C GLN A 239 -22.16 -20.89 20.04
N ILE A 240 -21.93 -19.65 19.60
CA ILE A 240 -20.72 -19.24 18.89
C ILE A 240 -20.20 -17.92 19.42
N MET A 241 -18.88 -17.83 19.61
CA MET A 241 -18.20 -16.57 19.93
C MET A 241 -17.21 -16.19 18.85
N VAL A 242 -17.05 -14.88 18.66
CA VAL A 242 -15.97 -14.26 17.88
C VAL A 242 -15.08 -13.50 18.86
N VAL A 243 -13.78 -13.71 18.74
CA VAL A 243 -12.75 -12.94 19.47
C VAL A 243 -11.75 -12.38 18.47
N THR A 244 -11.22 -11.20 18.77
CA THR A 244 -10.35 -10.46 17.85
C THR A 244 -9.00 -10.12 18.47
N PHE A 245 -7.96 -10.08 17.64
CA PHE A 245 -6.70 -9.43 17.98
C PHE A 245 -6.75 -7.98 17.52
N GLY A 246 -7.27 -7.13 18.39
CA GLY A 246 -7.56 -5.72 18.16
C GLY A 246 -8.74 -5.30 19.03
N LEU A 247 -9.09 -4.01 18.98
CA LEU A 247 -10.33 -3.39 19.48
C LEU A 247 -10.19 -1.88 19.28
N GLU A 248 -9.74 -1.47 18.09
CA GLU A 248 -9.33 -0.09 17.86
C GLU A 248 -10.46 0.74 17.26
N GLY A 249 -11.35 0.13 16.48
CA GLY A 249 -12.44 0.82 15.81
C GLY A 249 -13.70 0.95 16.66
N ASN A 250 -14.43 2.06 16.50
CA ASN A 250 -15.75 2.25 17.13
C ASN A 250 -16.70 1.09 16.80
N ALA A 251 -16.68 0.58 15.57
CA ALA A 251 -17.58 -0.49 15.13
C ALA A 251 -17.44 -1.77 15.97
N LEU A 252 -16.22 -2.21 16.24
CA LEU A 252 -16.02 -3.46 16.97
C LEU A 252 -16.19 -3.28 18.48
N ILE A 253 -15.89 -2.10 19.02
CA ILE A 253 -16.23 -1.76 20.41
C ILE A 253 -17.75 -1.79 20.60
N GLU A 254 -18.54 -1.22 19.68
CA GLU A 254 -20.00 -1.28 19.75
C GLU A 254 -20.50 -2.73 19.62
N GLU A 255 -19.93 -3.55 18.72
CA GLU A 255 -20.25 -4.99 18.65
C GLU A 255 -19.93 -5.72 19.96
N LEU A 256 -18.80 -5.43 20.62
CA LEU A 256 -18.45 -5.99 21.92
C LEU A 256 -19.49 -5.61 22.99
N LEU A 257 -19.96 -4.36 23.00
CA LEU A 257 -20.98 -3.88 23.95
C LEU A 257 -22.34 -4.56 23.77
N THR A 258 -22.68 -4.98 22.54
CA THR A 258 -23.90 -5.78 22.31
C THR A 258 -23.85 -7.11 23.05
N ASP A 259 -22.65 -7.61 23.37
CA ASP A 259 -22.41 -8.93 23.95
C ASP A 259 -23.17 -10.03 23.18
N ARG A 260 -23.21 -9.93 21.86
CA ARG A 260 -23.77 -10.96 20.99
C ARG A 260 -22.69 -11.92 20.55
N TYR A 261 -22.07 -11.66 19.39
CA TYR A 261 -21.06 -12.54 18.83
C TYR A 261 -19.64 -12.18 19.30
N CYS A 262 -19.29 -10.88 19.35
CA CYS A 262 -18.01 -10.42 19.89
C CYS A 262 -18.05 -10.50 21.42
N LYS A 263 -17.19 -11.32 22.03
CA LYS A 263 -17.18 -11.56 23.49
C LYS A 263 -15.96 -10.98 24.19
N ALA A 264 -14.83 -10.95 23.50
CA ALA A 264 -13.62 -10.31 23.96
C ALA A 264 -12.77 -9.88 22.77
N GLY A 265 -11.93 -8.90 22.99
CA GLY A 265 -10.89 -8.52 22.05
C GLY A 265 -9.62 -8.11 22.77
N LEU A 266 -8.52 -8.11 22.05
CA LEU A 266 -7.22 -7.74 22.58
C LEU A 266 -6.88 -6.28 22.24
N ALA A 267 -6.97 -5.39 23.22
CA ALA A 267 -6.56 -4.01 23.04
C ALA A 267 -5.03 -3.88 23.05
N MET A 268 -4.50 -3.20 22.03
CA MET A 268 -3.07 -2.87 21.88
C MET A 268 -2.73 -1.41 22.18
N PHE A 269 -3.75 -0.59 22.49
CA PHE A 269 -3.62 0.83 22.85
C PHE A 269 -2.84 1.66 21.81
N PRO A 270 -3.42 1.93 20.61
CA PRO A 270 -2.76 2.73 19.58
C PRO A 270 -2.30 4.10 20.10
N GLU A 271 -2.96 4.66 21.11
CA GLU A 271 -2.56 5.90 21.80
C GLU A 271 -1.19 5.77 22.49
N ILE A 272 -0.95 4.64 23.17
CA ILE A 272 0.33 4.34 23.82
C ILE A 272 1.40 4.02 22.77
N VAL A 273 1.04 3.22 21.74
CA VAL A 273 1.98 2.87 20.66
C VAL A 273 2.44 4.12 19.91
N SER A 274 1.53 5.03 19.58
CA SER A 274 1.84 6.28 18.88
C SER A 274 2.83 7.15 19.66
N LEU A 275 2.60 7.32 20.96
CA LEU A 275 3.51 8.07 21.83
C LEU A 275 4.86 7.38 21.97
N ALA A 276 4.88 6.05 22.13
CA ALA A 276 6.13 5.31 22.19
C ALA A 276 6.94 5.45 20.90
N CYS A 277 6.29 5.46 19.73
CA CYS A 277 6.95 5.72 18.45
C CYS A 277 7.54 7.13 18.38
N ILE A 278 6.82 8.17 18.84
CA ILE A 278 7.32 9.54 18.83
C ILE A 278 8.49 9.72 19.79
N GLU A 279 8.37 9.25 21.03
CA GLU A 279 9.47 9.35 22.02
C GLU A 279 10.71 8.60 21.51
N ALA A 280 10.54 7.40 20.96
CA ALA A 280 11.63 6.67 20.34
C ALA A 280 12.22 7.42 19.13
N ALA A 281 11.39 8.09 18.32
CA ALA A 281 11.86 8.88 17.18
C ALA A 281 12.67 10.11 17.63
N ILE A 282 12.24 10.80 18.69
CA ILE A 282 12.97 11.93 19.29
C ILE A 282 14.30 11.46 19.88
N MET A 283 14.30 10.34 20.61
CA MET A 283 15.53 9.73 21.14
C MET A 283 16.50 9.33 20.01
N ALA A 284 15.99 8.69 18.95
CA ALA A 284 16.80 8.30 17.80
C ALA A 284 17.40 9.50 17.06
N TYR A 285 16.62 10.58 16.91
CA TYR A 285 17.09 11.85 16.33
C TYR A 285 18.23 12.49 17.16
N ASN A 286 18.20 12.33 18.48
CA ASN A 286 19.25 12.79 19.39
C ASN A 286 20.40 11.79 19.59
N HIS A 287 20.38 10.66 18.89
CA HIS A 287 21.35 9.56 19.05
C HIS A 287 21.40 8.98 20.47
N GLU A 288 20.27 9.01 21.18
CA GLU A 288 20.12 8.38 22.48
C GLU A 288 20.02 6.85 22.34
N PRO A 289 20.52 6.08 23.32
CA PRO A 289 20.46 4.63 23.27
C PRO A 289 19.01 4.14 23.35
N LEU A 290 18.61 3.31 22.39
CA LEU A 290 17.32 2.63 22.36
C LEU A 290 17.51 1.11 22.41
N PRO A 291 16.63 0.37 23.11
CA PRO A 291 16.64 -1.09 23.02
C PRO A 291 16.21 -1.53 21.62
N ALA A 292 16.58 -2.76 21.24
CA ALA A 292 16.15 -3.34 19.96
C ALA A 292 14.62 -3.47 19.87
N LYS A 293 13.93 -3.63 21.01
CA LYS A 293 12.49 -3.79 21.07
C LYS A 293 11.88 -3.05 22.26
N LEU A 294 10.89 -2.23 21.98
CA LEU A 294 10.00 -1.56 22.94
C LEU A 294 8.66 -2.30 22.94
N VAL A 295 8.45 -3.15 23.95
CA VAL A 295 7.24 -3.99 24.04
C VAL A 295 6.09 -3.18 24.61
N THR A 296 5.08 -2.87 23.80
CA THR A 296 3.90 -2.11 24.22
C THR A 296 2.88 -3.00 24.95
N PRO A 297 2.07 -2.45 25.86
CA PRO A 297 1.14 -3.24 26.66
C PRO A 297 -0.03 -3.78 25.84
N HIS A 298 -0.65 -4.84 26.35
CA HIS A 298 -1.91 -5.39 25.84
C HIS A 298 -2.87 -5.72 26.99
N VAL A 299 -4.17 -5.71 26.71
CA VAL A 299 -5.20 -6.18 27.64
C VAL A 299 -6.31 -6.90 26.88
N VAL A 300 -6.77 -8.03 27.42
CA VAL A 300 -8.01 -8.67 26.96
C VAL A 300 -9.19 -7.89 27.55
N LEU A 301 -9.94 -7.21 26.68
CA LEU A 301 -11.11 -6.44 27.06
C LEU A 301 -12.40 -7.21 26.76
N THR A 302 -13.31 -7.16 27.71
CA THR A 302 -14.70 -7.61 27.59
C THR A 302 -15.63 -6.41 27.71
N LYS A 303 -16.92 -6.61 27.54
CA LYS A 303 -17.93 -5.58 27.81
C LYS A 303 -17.79 -4.98 29.21
N GLU A 304 -17.48 -5.81 30.20
CA GLU A 304 -17.40 -5.43 31.62
C GLU A 304 -16.11 -4.68 31.94
N THR A 305 -15.00 -5.02 31.27
CA THR A 305 -13.68 -4.42 31.56
C THR A 305 -13.31 -3.27 30.63
N LEU A 306 -14.01 -3.10 29.50
CA LEU A 306 -13.82 -1.96 28.60
C LEU A 306 -13.88 -0.60 29.32
N PRO A 307 -14.85 -0.32 30.23
CA PRO A 307 -14.95 0.98 30.90
C PRO A 307 -13.79 1.32 31.85
N ASP A 308 -12.99 0.33 32.27
CA ASP A 308 -11.79 0.58 33.08
C ASP A 308 -10.74 1.36 32.28
N PHE A 309 -10.65 1.07 30.98
CA PHE A 309 -9.62 1.60 30.08
C PHE A 309 -10.15 2.65 29.12
N TYR A 310 -11.41 2.61 28.73
CA TYR A 310 -11.96 3.52 27.73
C TYR A 310 -13.24 4.21 28.21
N THR A 311 -13.30 5.53 27.99
CA THR A 311 -14.49 6.34 28.23
C THR A 311 -15.10 6.74 26.90
N ARG A 312 -16.44 6.70 26.81
CA ARG A 312 -17.18 7.13 25.62
C ARG A 312 -17.21 8.66 25.53
N GLU A 313 -16.80 9.19 24.38
CA GLU A 313 -16.90 10.62 24.00
C GLU A 313 -17.85 10.78 22.79
N ALA A 314 -18.03 12.01 22.30
CA ALA A 314 -19.01 12.33 21.25
C ALA A 314 -18.67 11.70 19.88
N ASP A 315 -17.38 11.52 19.60
CA ASP A 315 -16.80 11.06 18.34
C ASP A 315 -16.11 9.67 18.45
N GLY A 316 -16.14 9.04 19.63
CA GLY A 316 -15.61 7.69 19.80
C GLY A 316 -15.28 7.31 21.24
N TRP A 317 -14.16 6.61 21.39
CA TRP A 317 -13.67 6.09 22.66
C TRP A 317 -12.28 6.64 22.94
N LYS A 318 -12.07 7.06 24.19
CA LYS A 318 -10.81 7.65 24.64
C LYS A 318 -10.20 6.87 25.78
N LEU A 319 -8.89 6.64 25.67
CA LEU A 319 -8.09 5.98 26.70
C LEU A 319 -8.09 6.78 28.01
N ASN A 320 -8.37 6.09 29.12
CA ASN A 320 -8.19 6.59 30.47
C ASN A 320 -6.70 6.51 30.85
N TRP A 321 -6.00 7.63 30.70
CA TRP A 321 -4.57 7.76 31.00
C TRP A 321 -4.22 7.57 32.48
N GLU A 322 -5.16 7.76 33.41
CA GLU A 322 -4.94 7.48 34.83
C GLU A 322 -4.85 5.96 35.04
N THR A 323 -5.84 5.21 34.56
CA THR A 323 -5.81 3.74 34.61
C THR A 323 -4.63 3.17 33.84
N ALA A 324 -4.38 3.66 32.62
CA ALA A 324 -3.30 3.16 31.77
C ALA A 324 -1.94 3.30 32.47
N ARG A 325 -1.63 4.47 33.06
CA ARG A 325 -0.37 4.67 33.80
C ARG A 325 -0.27 3.87 35.09
N ALA A 326 -1.40 3.63 35.75
CA ALA A 326 -1.42 2.88 37.01
C ALA A 326 -1.31 1.36 36.80
N ARG A 327 -1.82 0.83 35.68
CA ARG A 327 -1.99 -0.63 35.47
C ARG A 327 -1.15 -1.21 34.34
N LEU A 328 -0.65 -0.40 33.40
CA LEU A 328 0.09 -0.88 32.23
C LEU A 328 1.58 -0.57 32.34
N SER A 329 2.41 -1.49 31.84
CA SER A 329 3.84 -1.26 31.67
C SER A 329 4.10 -0.60 30.32
N ILE A 330 4.43 0.69 30.34
CA ILE A 330 4.77 1.46 29.15
C ILE A 330 6.30 1.36 28.96
N PRO A 331 6.80 0.96 27.78
CA PRO A 331 8.21 0.58 27.58
C PRO A 331 9.18 1.76 27.53
N ILE A 332 8.66 2.99 27.53
CA ILE A 332 9.41 4.23 27.41
C ILE A 332 8.73 5.32 28.25
N PRO A 333 9.48 6.21 28.91
CA PRO A 333 8.88 7.37 29.58
C PRO A 333 8.15 8.24 28.55
N ILE A 334 6.89 8.56 28.82
CA ILE A 334 6.09 9.46 27.98
C ILE A 334 6.10 10.83 28.64
N ASP A 335 6.65 11.83 27.95
CA ASP A 335 6.63 13.23 28.39
C ASP A 335 5.48 13.99 27.71
N PHE A 336 4.39 14.18 28.44
CA PHE A 336 3.25 14.96 27.95
C PHE A 336 3.53 16.48 27.85
N GLN A 337 4.68 16.95 28.34
CA GLN A 337 5.10 18.36 28.37
C GLN A 337 6.63 18.51 28.12
N ILE A 338 7.05 18.28 26.87
CA ILE A 338 8.47 18.41 26.50
C ILE A 338 9.02 19.82 26.75
N ASP A 339 10.08 19.89 27.55
CA ASP A 339 10.90 21.09 27.75
C ASP A 339 11.89 21.27 26.59
N ARG A 340 11.50 22.10 25.61
CA ARG A 340 12.31 22.44 24.42
C ARG A 340 13.64 23.12 24.73
N ALA A 341 13.87 23.62 25.96
CA ALA A 341 15.17 24.14 26.35
C ALA A 341 16.19 23.02 26.62
N LYS A 342 15.74 21.78 26.81
CA LYS A 342 16.58 20.63 27.18
C LYS A 342 16.66 19.55 26.11
N VAL A 343 15.69 19.48 25.19
CA VAL A 343 15.61 18.43 24.17
C VAL A 343 15.56 19.05 22.78
N LYS A 344 16.43 18.60 21.87
CA LYS A 344 16.38 18.97 20.46
C LYS A 344 15.32 18.12 19.77
N LEU A 345 14.42 18.75 19.02
CA LEU A 345 13.33 18.06 18.33
C LEU A 345 13.59 18.00 16.83
N PRO A 346 13.17 16.92 16.14
CA PRO A 346 13.14 16.92 14.68
C PRO A 346 12.19 18.04 14.19
N HIS A 347 12.51 18.63 13.05
CA HIS A 347 11.61 19.55 12.37
C HIS A 347 10.44 18.80 11.74
N GLN A 348 10.71 17.62 11.17
CA GLN A 348 9.71 16.83 10.45
C GLN A 348 9.88 15.32 10.68
N ILE A 349 8.78 14.64 11.01
CA ILE A 349 8.69 13.17 11.15
C ILE A 349 7.92 12.62 9.94
N GLY A 350 8.51 11.63 9.26
CA GLY A 350 7.81 10.84 8.24
C GLY A 350 7.16 9.61 8.85
N VAL A 351 5.97 9.25 8.39
CA VAL A 351 5.25 8.04 8.81
C VAL A 351 4.78 7.26 7.59
N THR A 352 5.20 6.01 7.44
CA THR A 352 4.63 5.14 6.38
C THR A 352 3.30 4.56 6.84
N VAL A 353 2.34 4.41 5.93
CA VAL A 353 1.03 3.82 6.22
C VAL A 353 0.61 2.85 5.10
N PRO A 354 0.72 1.52 5.29
CA PRO A 354 0.47 0.52 4.24
C PRO A 354 -1.00 0.32 3.90
N PHE A 355 -1.87 0.49 4.88
CA PHE A 355 -3.28 0.17 4.76
C PHE A 355 -4.11 1.32 5.31
N SER A 356 -4.25 2.39 4.52
CA SER A 356 -5.00 3.60 4.90
C SER A 356 -6.47 3.32 5.25
N GLU A 357 -7.02 2.20 4.79
CA GLU A 357 -8.40 1.79 5.10
C GLU A 357 -8.55 1.09 6.46
N HIS A 358 -7.46 0.63 7.08
CA HIS A 358 -7.49 -0.08 8.36
C HIS A 358 -7.53 0.87 9.55
N GLU A 359 -8.47 0.63 10.48
CA GLU A 359 -8.67 1.49 11.67
C GLU A 359 -7.43 1.59 12.56
N TRP A 360 -6.65 0.50 12.71
CA TRP A 360 -5.34 0.53 13.39
C TRP A 360 -4.46 1.66 12.86
N TYR A 361 -4.21 1.66 11.55
CA TYR A 361 -3.28 2.59 10.92
C TYR A 361 -3.84 4.01 10.84
N LYS A 362 -5.17 4.16 10.66
CA LYS A 362 -5.84 5.47 10.75
C LYS A 362 -5.66 6.09 12.14
N LYS A 363 -5.93 5.32 13.21
CA LYS A 363 -5.73 5.80 14.58
C LYS A 363 -4.28 6.06 14.90
N LEU A 364 -3.39 5.15 14.55
CA LEU A 364 -1.95 5.29 14.77
C LEU A 364 -1.42 6.57 14.10
N SER A 365 -1.66 6.75 12.81
CA SER A 365 -1.21 7.94 12.08
C SER A 365 -1.85 9.23 12.60
N ALA A 366 -3.15 9.25 12.86
CA ALA A 366 -3.84 10.42 13.42
C ALA A 366 -3.27 10.82 14.79
N GLN A 367 -3.06 9.85 15.68
CA GLN A 367 -2.46 10.08 16.99
C GLN A 367 -1.01 10.54 16.87
N ILE A 368 -0.21 9.93 15.99
CA ILE A 368 1.17 10.40 15.74
C ILE A 368 1.17 11.87 15.29
N CYS A 369 0.31 12.23 14.33
CA CYS A 369 0.18 13.62 13.86
C CYS A 369 -0.29 14.57 14.96
N GLU A 370 -1.27 14.17 15.77
CA GLU A 370 -1.79 14.97 16.89
C GLU A 370 -0.69 15.26 17.93
N TYR A 371 0.05 14.22 18.34
CA TYR A 371 1.13 14.36 19.31
C TYR A 371 2.34 15.13 18.76
N ALA A 372 2.74 14.87 17.51
CA ALA A 372 3.78 15.65 16.84
C ALA A 372 3.40 17.14 16.79
N THR A 373 2.14 17.46 16.47
CA THR A 373 1.61 18.83 16.48
C THR A 373 1.71 19.47 17.87
N ARG A 374 1.33 18.73 18.93
CA ARG A 374 1.47 19.19 20.32
C ARG A 374 2.91 19.51 20.68
N TYR A 375 3.87 18.74 20.16
CA TYR A 375 5.29 19.01 20.31
C TYR A 375 5.83 20.03 19.32
N LYS A 376 5.01 20.60 18.42
CA LYS A 376 5.35 21.48 17.30
C LYS A 376 6.44 20.90 16.37
N ILE A 377 6.25 19.63 16.03
CA ILE A 377 7.02 18.88 15.03
C ILE A 377 6.10 18.69 13.82
N ALA A 378 6.58 18.97 12.61
CA ALA A 378 5.80 18.70 11.40
C ALA A 378 5.69 17.18 11.19
N SER A 379 4.56 16.71 10.67
CA SER A 379 4.38 15.30 10.33
C SER A 379 3.97 15.15 8.87
N GLN A 380 4.47 14.10 8.24
CA GLN A 380 4.20 13.79 6.84
C GLN A 380 3.86 12.32 6.69
N ILE A 381 2.67 12.03 6.16
CA ILE A 381 2.30 10.66 5.79
C ILE A 381 2.93 10.33 4.44
N LEU A 382 3.70 9.26 4.42
CA LEU A 382 4.31 8.69 3.24
C LEU A 382 3.41 7.55 2.75
N GLU A 383 2.55 7.84 1.78
CA GLU A 383 1.73 6.80 1.15
C GLU A 383 2.63 5.89 0.29
N PRO A 384 2.65 4.57 0.54
CA PRO A 384 3.59 3.67 -0.11
C PRO A 384 3.43 3.63 -1.64
N ASP A 385 2.19 3.67 -2.13
CA ASP A 385 1.90 3.66 -3.57
C ASP A 385 2.42 4.91 -4.30
N GLN A 386 2.32 6.08 -3.66
CA GLN A 386 2.81 7.33 -4.23
C GLN A 386 4.34 7.40 -4.16
N SER A 387 4.93 7.01 -3.02
CA SER A 387 6.39 6.99 -2.85
C SER A 387 7.08 6.00 -3.81
N LEU A 388 6.49 4.83 -4.07
CA LEU A 388 6.99 3.86 -5.07
C LEU A 388 6.95 4.44 -6.48
N ARG A 389 5.83 5.08 -6.85
CA ARG A 389 5.72 5.71 -8.17
C ARG A 389 6.74 6.81 -8.33
N ASP A 390 6.93 7.65 -7.32
CA ASP A 390 7.90 8.73 -7.34
C ASP A 390 9.35 8.19 -7.42
N GLU A 391 9.64 7.09 -6.74
CA GLU A 391 10.97 6.47 -6.78
C GLU A 391 11.24 5.79 -8.13
N VAL A 392 10.30 4.99 -8.64
CA VAL A 392 10.40 4.39 -9.96
C VAL A 392 10.51 5.49 -11.02
N ASP A 393 9.76 6.59 -10.90
CA ASP A 393 9.87 7.73 -11.80
C ASP A 393 11.26 8.37 -11.77
N LEU A 394 11.83 8.57 -10.57
CA LEU A 394 13.19 9.09 -10.42
C LEU A 394 14.21 8.18 -11.10
N ARG A 395 14.13 6.86 -10.89
CA ARG A 395 15.00 5.86 -11.52
C ARG A 395 14.87 5.91 -13.05
N ARG A 396 13.65 6.02 -13.57
CA ARG A 396 13.38 6.18 -15.01
C ARG A 396 14.03 7.43 -15.60
N ARG A 397 14.03 8.56 -14.87
CA ARG A 397 14.75 9.78 -15.28
C ARG A 397 16.26 9.57 -15.31
N GLN A 398 16.82 8.88 -14.33
CA GLN A 398 18.26 8.56 -14.30
C GLN A 398 18.66 7.65 -15.46
N ILE A 399 17.85 6.62 -15.75
CA ILE A 399 18.01 5.74 -16.92
C ILE A 399 18.00 6.57 -18.21
N ALA A 400 17.04 7.49 -18.36
CA ALA A 400 16.93 8.37 -19.52
C ALA A 400 18.16 9.29 -19.68
N ARG A 401 18.64 9.88 -18.59
CA ARG A 401 19.83 10.74 -18.60
C ARG A 401 21.07 9.97 -19.07
N LEU A 402 21.27 8.76 -18.55
CA LEU A 402 22.37 7.90 -18.96
C LEU A 402 22.23 7.42 -20.41
N ALA A 403 21.01 7.15 -20.86
CA ALA A 403 20.72 6.83 -22.26
C ALA A 403 21.10 7.98 -23.22
N ALA A 404 20.88 9.24 -22.81
CA ALA A 404 21.26 10.41 -23.59
C ALA A 404 22.78 10.55 -23.75
N GLU A 405 23.59 10.04 -22.82
CA GLU A 405 25.06 10.04 -22.93
C GLU A 405 25.55 9.12 -24.06
N LEU A 406 24.80 8.09 -24.42
CA LEU A 406 25.14 7.17 -25.52
C LEU A 406 24.80 7.73 -26.91
N VAL A 407 24.12 8.88 -26.98
CA VAL A 407 23.78 9.55 -28.24
C VAL A 407 24.88 10.54 -28.63
N ASN A 408 25.50 10.27 -29.77
CA ASN A 408 26.59 11.05 -30.35
C ASN A 408 26.08 11.94 -31.51
N PRO A 409 26.78 13.04 -31.82
CA PRO A 409 26.52 13.78 -33.05
C PRO A 409 26.54 12.87 -34.26
N ARG A 410 25.60 13.11 -35.18
CA ARG A 410 25.28 12.38 -36.42
C ARG A 410 24.63 11.01 -36.27
N ASP A 411 24.30 10.60 -35.04
CA ASP A 411 23.52 9.39 -34.85
C ASP A 411 22.12 9.52 -35.46
N VAL A 412 21.67 8.46 -36.13
CA VAL A 412 20.25 8.24 -36.41
C VAL A 412 19.71 7.30 -35.34
N ILE A 413 18.81 7.79 -34.49
CA ILE A 413 18.23 7.00 -33.41
C ILE A 413 16.76 6.71 -33.65
N LEU A 414 16.32 5.50 -33.31
CA LEU A 414 14.93 5.14 -33.16
C LEU A 414 14.55 5.25 -31.68
N LEU A 415 13.54 6.06 -31.37
CA LEU A 415 13.02 6.24 -30.03
C LEU A 415 11.55 5.81 -29.99
N GLU A 416 11.27 4.75 -29.23
CA GLU A 416 9.91 4.24 -29.03
C GLU A 416 9.13 5.14 -28.04
N GLY A 417 7.85 4.84 -27.76
CA GLY A 417 7.09 5.47 -26.69
C GLY A 417 7.37 4.94 -25.28
N GLY A 418 6.57 5.44 -24.33
CA GLY A 418 6.68 5.13 -22.90
C GLY A 418 7.30 6.26 -22.08
N GLU A 419 7.26 6.11 -20.75
CA GLU A 419 7.67 7.17 -19.82
C GLU A 419 9.18 7.43 -19.87
N ILE A 420 10.01 6.39 -19.88
CA ILE A 420 11.47 6.56 -19.99
C ILE A 420 11.84 7.23 -21.32
N ALA A 421 11.15 6.89 -22.41
CA ALA A 421 11.40 7.49 -23.71
C ALA A 421 11.01 8.98 -23.75
N HIS A 422 9.95 9.38 -23.05
CA HIS A 422 9.63 10.79 -22.87
C HIS A 422 10.74 11.52 -22.10
N TYR A 423 11.24 10.96 -21.00
CA TYR A 423 12.37 11.55 -20.27
C TYR A 423 13.63 11.63 -21.12
N LEU A 424 13.93 10.60 -21.91
CA LEU A 424 15.05 10.63 -22.84
C LEU A 424 14.86 11.74 -23.88
N ALA A 425 13.65 11.93 -24.41
CA ALA A 425 13.36 13.02 -25.34
C ALA A 425 13.60 14.40 -24.71
N GLU A 426 13.30 14.60 -23.42
CA GLU A 426 13.62 15.84 -22.72
C GLU A 426 15.14 16.08 -22.60
N GLU A 427 15.91 15.04 -22.27
CA GLU A 427 17.38 15.12 -22.19
C GLU A 427 18.02 15.37 -23.57
N LEU A 428 17.45 14.79 -24.62
CA LEU A 428 17.92 14.98 -26.01
C LEU A 428 17.77 16.41 -26.50
N LYS A 429 16.96 17.27 -25.88
CA LYS A 429 16.87 18.70 -26.24
C LYS A 429 18.21 19.44 -26.16
N GLN A 430 19.15 18.92 -25.38
CA GLN A 430 20.49 19.48 -25.21
C GLN A 430 21.47 19.01 -26.31
N LYS A 431 21.07 18.06 -27.16
CA LYS A 431 21.90 17.51 -28.23
C LYS A 431 21.71 18.29 -29.53
N GLN A 432 22.69 18.19 -30.43
CA GLN A 432 22.66 18.78 -31.76
C GLN A 432 23.23 17.80 -32.79
N ASP A 433 22.88 18.03 -34.06
CA ASP A 433 23.32 17.24 -35.21
C ASP A 433 22.86 15.78 -35.14
N ILE A 434 21.63 15.50 -34.70
CA ILE A 434 21.09 14.12 -34.63
C ILE A 434 19.78 13.97 -35.40
N THR A 435 19.47 12.74 -35.82
CA THR A 435 18.18 12.39 -36.40
C THR A 435 17.41 11.46 -35.46
N VAL A 436 16.18 11.83 -35.11
CA VAL A 436 15.30 11.03 -34.24
C VAL A 436 14.13 10.53 -35.06
N ILE A 437 14.03 9.21 -35.21
CA ILE A 437 12.88 8.50 -35.78
C ILE A 437 12.01 8.01 -34.62
N THR A 438 10.73 8.33 -34.60
CA THR A 438 9.84 7.91 -33.51
C THR A 438 8.43 7.58 -33.98
N ASN A 439 7.80 6.63 -33.29
CA ASN A 439 6.37 6.38 -33.39
C ASN A 439 5.57 7.07 -32.27
N SER A 440 6.19 7.80 -31.35
CA SER A 440 5.51 8.37 -30.18
C SER A 440 5.10 9.81 -30.43
N LEU A 441 3.80 10.11 -30.26
CA LEU A 441 3.31 11.50 -30.28
C LEU A 441 3.90 12.33 -29.15
N THR A 442 4.11 11.71 -27.98
CA THR A 442 4.75 12.37 -26.83
C THR A 442 6.17 12.81 -27.17
N VAL A 443 6.98 11.92 -27.73
CA VAL A 443 8.35 12.25 -28.17
C VAL A 443 8.34 13.30 -29.26
N LEU A 444 7.44 13.17 -30.25
CA LEU A 444 7.31 14.16 -31.33
C LEU A 444 7.02 15.55 -30.78
N ASN A 445 6.06 15.67 -29.86
CA ASN A 445 5.68 16.93 -29.26
C ASN A 445 6.79 17.50 -28.37
N THR A 446 7.49 16.65 -27.62
CA THR A 446 8.62 17.05 -26.77
C THR A 446 9.76 17.64 -27.60
N LEU A 447 10.13 17.00 -28.72
CA LEU A 447 11.27 17.42 -29.55
C LEU A 447 10.91 18.44 -30.63
N ASN A 448 9.62 18.69 -30.86
CA ASN A 448 9.18 19.67 -31.84
C ASN A 448 9.82 21.05 -31.54
N HIS A 449 10.24 21.74 -32.59
CA HIS A 449 10.96 23.02 -32.53
C HIS A 449 12.34 22.98 -31.85
N THR A 450 12.95 21.82 -31.63
CA THR A 450 14.33 21.71 -31.11
C THR A 450 15.34 21.90 -32.24
N PRO A 451 16.14 22.99 -32.27
CA PRO A 451 17.13 23.21 -33.32
C PRO A 451 18.21 22.14 -33.31
N GLY A 452 18.68 21.72 -34.49
CA GLY A 452 19.74 20.71 -34.60
C GLY A 452 19.28 19.26 -34.47
N ILE A 453 17.97 19.02 -34.32
CA ILE A 453 17.39 17.67 -34.37
C ILE A 453 16.50 17.54 -35.61
N VAL A 454 16.80 16.57 -36.47
CA VAL A 454 15.91 16.15 -37.56
C VAL A 454 14.93 15.14 -37.00
N LEU A 455 13.64 15.47 -37.01
CA LEU A 455 12.60 14.63 -36.42
C LEU A 455 11.78 13.93 -37.52
N ILE A 456 11.71 12.60 -37.46
CA ILE A 456 10.98 11.76 -38.41
C ILE A 456 9.91 10.98 -37.66
N SER A 457 8.64 11.15 -38.05
CA SER A 457 7.55 10.31 -37.58
C SER A 457 7.42 9.07 -38.45
N THR A 458 7.14 7.90 -37.85
CA THR A 458 6.76 6.71 -38.61
C THR A 458 5.42 6.85 -39.31
N GLY A 459 4.58 7.83 -38.91
CA GLY A 459 3.18 7.89 -39.29
C GLY A 459 2.39 6.68 -38.79
N GLY A 460 1.12 6.55 -39.19
CA GLY A 460 0.26 5.42 -38.85
C GLY A 460 -0.97 5.80 -38.00
N ALA A 461 -1.65 4.79 -37.47
CA ALA A 461 -2.84 4.99 -36.66
C ALA A 461 -2.46 5.30 -35.22
N VAL A 462 -3.07 6.33 -34.63
CA VAL A 462 -2.81 6.70 -33.23
C VAL A 462 -3.52 5.74 -32.28
N ARG A 463 -2.77 5.12 -31.37
CA ARG A 463 -3.32 4.42 -30.21
C ARG A 463 -3.46 5.38 -29.04
N TYR A 464 -4.69 5.80 -28.76
CA TYR A 464 -4.96 6.85 -27.78
C TYR A 464 -4.46 6.55 -26.35
N SER A 465 -4.50 5.30 -25.90
CA SER A 465 -4.12 4.97 -24.52
C SER A 465 -2.61 5.07 -24.26
N SER A 466 -1.77 4.86 -25.26
CA SER A 466 -0.30 4.94 -25.14
C SER A 466 0.33 6.08 -25.95
N GLN A 467 -0.47 6.82 -26.72
CA GLN A 467 -0.03 7.94 -27.56
C GLN A 467 1.10 7.56 -28.54
N VAL A 468 1.05 6.33 -29.08
CA VAL A 468 1.98 5.84 -30.11
C VAL A 468 1.25 5.54 -31.42
N LEU A 469 2.00 5.62 -32.52
CA LEU A 469 1.57 5.34 -33.88
C LEU A 469 1.84 3.87 -34.19
N VAL A 470 0.82 3.17 -34.68
CA VAL A 470 0.84 1.73 -34.94
C VAL A 470 0.24 1.39 -36.30
N GLY A 471 0.39 0.12 -36.67
CA GLY A 471 -0.24 -0.49 -37.84
C GLY A 471 0.64 -0.44 -39.09
N PRO A 472 0.12 -0.97 -40.22
CA PRO A 472 0.94 -1.28 -41.39
C PRO A 472 1.69 -0.08 -41.98
N THR A 473 1.11 1.13 -41.91
CA THR A 473 1.79 2.36 -42.37
C THR A 473 3.05 2.65 -41.54
N ALA A 474 2.95 2.58 -40.21
CA ALA A 474 4.08 2.79 -39.31
C ALA A 474 5.16 1.71 -39.52
N GLU A 475 4.73 0.46 -39.65
CA GLU A 475 5.62 -0.68 -39.87
C GLU A 475 6.34 -0.61 -41.22
N ASN A 476 5.65 -0.17 -42.28
CA ASN A 476 6.24 -0.01 -43.61
C ASN A 476 7.22 1.14 -43.67
N ALA A 477 6.98 2.25 -42.95
CA ALA A 477 7.95 3.34 -42.87
C ALA A 477 9.31 2.86 -42.36
N LEU A 478 9.32 1.90 -41.41
CA LEU A 478 10.55 1.32 -40.86
C LEU A 478 11.26 0.33 -41.79
N ARG A 479 10.64 -0.11 -42.89
CA ARG A 479 11.30 -1.02 -43.85
C ARG A 479 12.44 -0.33 -44.60
N ASP A 480 12.25 0.94 -44.94
CA ASP A 480 13.18 1.73 -45.76
C ASP A 480 14.10 2.64 -44.93
N LEU A 481 13.84 2.73 -43.62
CA LEU A 481 14.65 3.51 -42.69
C LEU A 481 15.65 2.63 -41.94
N ARG A 482 16.82 3.15 -41.65
CA ARG A 482 17.81 2.50 -40.79
C ARG A 482 18.27 3.45 -39.71
N ALA A 483 18.36 2.94 -38.49
CA ALA A 483 18.90 3.66 -37.34
C ALA A 483 20.18 2.98 -36.85
N ASP A 484 21.10 3.78 -36.34
CA ASP A 484 22.28 3.29 -35.65
C ASP A 484 21.89 2.66 -34.32
N LYS A 485 20.98 3.30 -33.56
CA LYS A 485 20.55 2.84 -32.24
C LYS A 485 19.03 2.84 -32.11
N LEU A 486 18.46 1.83 -31.47
CA LEU A 486 17.09 1.79 -30.99
C LEU A 486 17.08 1.87 -29.46
N PHE A 487 16.35 2.84 -28.93
CA PHE A 487 15.97 2.91 -27.52
C PHE A 487 14.57 2.31 -27.35
N LEU A 488 14.51 1.09 -26.81
CA LEU A 488 13.31 0.28 -26.69
C LEU A 488 12.82 0.20 -25.25
N THR A 489 11.51 0.36 -25.04
CA THR A 489 10.84 0.05 -23.76
C THR A 489 9.94 -1.18 -23.92
N VAL A 490 9.66 -1.91 -22.83
CA VAL A 490 8.78 -3.10 -22.80
C VAL A 490 8.01 -3.16 -21.48
N SER A 491 6.94 -3.96 -21.41
CA SER A 491 6.20 -4.18 -20.15
C SER A 491 6.78 -5.31 -19.29
N GLY A 492 7.54 -6.25 -19.87
CA GLY A 492 8.12 -7.35 -19.11
C GLY A 492 9.34 -7.97 -19.78
N ILE A 493 10.29 -8.37 -18.96
CA ILE A 493 11.56 -9.01 -19.33
C ILE A 493 11.69 -10.30 -18.52
N ALA A 494 11.64 -11.44 -19.19
CA ALA A 494 11.92 -12.75 -18.61
C ALA A 494 12.99 -13.47 -19.43
N PHE A 495 13.83 -14.30 -18.79
CA PHE A 495 14.93 -14.97 -19.49
C PHE A 495 14.44 -16.02 -20.49
N GLU A 496 13.40 -16.77 -20.14
CA GLU A 496 12.85 -17.81 -21.01
C GLU A 496 11.91 -17.22 -22.07
N PHE A 497 10.96 -16.37 -21.66
CA PHE A 497 9.99 -15.76 -22.59
C PHE A 497 10.55 -14.57 -23.38
N GLY A 498 11.62 -13.92 -22.92
CA GLY A 498 12.22 -12.77 -23.58
C GLY A 498 11.53 -11.43 -23.27
N LEU A 499 11.54 -10.54 -24.26
CA LEU A 499 10.88 -9.24 -24.20
C LEU A 499 9.38 -9.41 -24.48
N SER A 500 8.53 -8.79 -23.68
CA SER A 500 7.08 -8.93 -23.80
C SER A 500 6.32 -7.63 -23.58
N HIS A 501 5.11 -7.56 -24.15
CA HIS A 501 4.24 -6.39 -24.06
C HIS A 501 2.75 -6.78 -23.96
N THR A 502 1.93 -5.84 -23.52
CA THR A 502 0.49 -6.09 -23.27
C THR A 502 -0.39 -5.90 -24.51
N ASN A 503 0.13 -5.30 -25.59
CA ASN A 503 -0.67 -4.96 -26.77
C ASN A 503 -0.05 -5.44 -28.07
N ILE A 504 -0.82 -6.21 -28.86
CA ILE A 504 -0.39 -6.80 -30.13
C ILE A 504 0.04 -5.74 -31.16
N SER A 505 -0.70 -4.64 -31.31
CA SER A 505 -0.37 -3.60 -32.30
C SER A 505 0.93 -2.86 -31.97
N GLU A 506 1.27 -2.75 -30.69
CA GLU A 506 2.55 -2.19 -30.25
C GLU A 506 3.69 -3.21 -30.39
N VAL A 507 3.41 -4.51 -30.25
CA VAL A 507 4.39 -5.58 -30.49
C VAL A 507 4.88 -5.55 -31.94
N THR A 508 3.97 -5.45 -32.92
CA THR A 508 4.35 -5.51 -34.35
C THR A 508 5.25 -4.35 -34.75
N ILE A 509 4.96 -3.13 -34.27
CA ILE A 509 5.80 -1.97 -34.54
C ILE A 509 7.15 -2.06 -33.81
N LYS A 510 7.20 -2.54 -32.55
CA LYS A 510 8.46 -2.78 -31.84
C LYS A 510 9.35 -3.79 -32.57
N GLN A 511 8.76 -4.87 -33.11
CA GLN A 511 9.48 -5.83 -33.96
C GLN A 511 10.00 -5.22 -35.27
N ALA A 512 9.24 -4.30 -35.88
CA ALA A 512 9.72 -3.55 -37.04
C ALA A 512 10.89 -2.62 -36.67
N MET A 513 10.83 -1.96 -35.50
CA MET A 513 11.92 -1.12 -35.00
C MET A 513 13.19 -1.91 -34.73
N ILE A 514 13.09 -3.08 -34.08
CA ILE A 514 14.22 -3.98 -33.81
C ILE A 514 14.93 -4.36 -35.12
N ARG A 515 14.17 -4.64 -36.18
CA ARG A 515 14.73 -4.97 -37.51
C ARG A 515 15.37 -3.77 -38.23
N ALA A 516 14.96 -2.55 -37.90
CA ALA A 516 15.44 -1.33 -38.55
C ALA A 516 16.71 -0.75 -37.88
N ALA A 517 17.08 -1.22 -36.69
CA ALA A 517 18.20 -0.72 -35.92
C ALA A 517 19.42 -1.66 -35.97
N ARG A 518 20.63 -1.09 -35.95
CA ARG A 518 21.88 -1.85 -35.83
C ARG A 518 22.14 -2.29 -34.40
N GLU A 519 21.86 -1.41 -33.45
CA GLU A 519 22.05 -1.64 -32.03
C GLU A 519 20.72 -1.46 -31.29
N VAL A 520 20.38 -2.42 -30.43
CA VAL A 520 19.16 -2.41 -29.61
C VAL A 520 19.53 -2.19 -28.15
N ILE A 521 19.13 -1.04 -27.63
CA ILE A 521 19.35 -0.58 -26.27
C ILE A 521 18.01 -0.61 -25.54
N LEU A 522 17.88 -1.52 -24.57
CA LEU A 522 16.69 -1.64 -23.75
C LEU A 522 16.75 -0.65 -22.59
N LEU A 523 15.68 0.13 -22.43
CA LEU A 523 15.49 1.05 -21.31
C LEU A 523 14.43 0.45 -20.38
N ALA A 524 14.84 0.05 -19.18
CA ALA A 524 13.93 -0.61 -18.23
C ALA A 524 14.36 -0.37 -16.79
N ASP A 525 13.42 0.05 -15.94
CA ASP A 525 13.61 0.02 -14.49
C ASP A 525 13.46 -1.43 -13.96
N HIS A 526 13.96 -1.67 -12.74
CA HIS A 526 14.00 -2.99 -12.12
C HIS A 526 12.64 -3.69 -12.05
N SER A 527 11.52 -2.94 -12.01
CA SER A 527 10.16 -3.53 -11.93
C SER A 527 9.75 -4.28 -13.20
N SER A 528 10.45 -4.04 -14.33
CA SER A 528 10.19 -4.72 -15.60
C SER A 528 10.81 -6.13 -15.68
N PHE A 529 11.71 -6.50 -14.76
CA PHE A 529 12.43 -7.77 -14.79
C PHE A 529 11.72 -8.87 -14.00
N GLY A 530 11.80 -10.11 -14.51
CA GLY A 530 11.09 -11.27 -13.95
C GLY A 530 9.59 -11.27 -14.25
N GLN A 531 9.14 -10.38 -15.15
CA GLN A 531 7.74 -10.23 -15.54
C GLN A 531 7.53 -10.73 -16.97
N GLU A 532 6.42 -11.45 -17.18
CA GLU A 532 5.93 -11.80 -18.51
C GLU A 532 4.63 -11.04 -18.79
N SER A 533 4.54 -10.46 -19.98
CA SER A 533 3.34 -9.82 -20.49
C SER A 533 2.68 -10.65 -21.58
N MET A 534 1.46 -10.25 -21.96
CA MET A 534 0.55 -11.01 -22.81
C MET A 534 1.16 -11.57 -24.11
N VAL A 535 2.06 -10.83 -24.77
CA VAL A 535 2.58 -11.18 -26.09
C VAL A 535 4.08 -10.93 -26.18
N GLN A 536 4.80 -11.89 -26.74
CA GLN A 536 6.25 -11.79 -26.95
C GLN A 536 6.57 -10.75 -28.02
N VAL A 537 7.45 -9.80 -27.68
CA VAL A 537 8.05 -8.83 -28.60
C VAL A 537 9.20 -9.50 -29.35
N ALA A 538 10.20 -10.02 -28.63
CA ALA A 538 11.38 -10.65 -29.21
C ALA A 538 12.11 -11.52 -28.16
N PRO A 539 12.89 -12.52 -28.58
CA PRO A 539 13.81 -13.21 -27.67
C PRO A 539 14.84 -12.23 -27.10
N LEU A 540 15.37 -12.53 -25.91
CA LEU A 540 16.26 -11.63 -25.18
C LEU A 540 17.59 -11.34 -25.93
N ASN A 541 18.04 -12.27 -26.77
CA ASN A 541 19.28 -12.18 -27.54
C ASN A 541 19.31 -11.09 -28.63
N VAL A 542 18.18 -10.42 -28.91
CA VAL A 542 18.18 -9.25 -29.82
C VAL A 542 18.72 -7.99 -29.15
N VAL A 543 18.80 -7.98 -27.81
CA VAL A 543 19.24 -6.82 -27.02
C VAL A 543 20.76 -6.81 -26.94
N HIS A 544 21.37 -5.67 -27.27
CA HIS A 544 22.81 -5.48 -27.20
C HIS A 544 23.20 -4.88 -25.85
N GLN A 545 22.44 -3.88 -25.40
CA GLN A 545 22.66 -3.21 -24.13
C GLN A 545 21.36 -3.03 -23.35
N VAL A 546 21.45 -3.05 -22.03
CA VAL A 546 20.37 -2.71 -21.09
C VAL A 546 20.83 -1.56 -20.22
N ILE A 547 20.06 -0.48 -20.20
CA ILE A 547 20.21 0.61 -19.23
C ILE A 547 19.11 0.46 -18.20
N THR A 548 19.52 0.27 -16.95
CA THR A 548 18.63 -0.02 -15.83
C THR A 548 19.14 0.61 -14.54
N ASP A 549 18.36 0.57 -13.48
CA ASP A 549 18.72 1.15 -12.19
C ASP A 549 19.44 0.14 -11.27
N ASP A 550 20.07 0.66 -10.22
CA ASP A 550 20.90 -0.11 -9.30
C ASP A 550 20.12 -1.07 -8.37
N ALA A 551 18.78 -0.99 -8.32
CA ALA A 551 17.95 -1.94 -7.58
C ALA A 551 17.78 -3.29 -8.31
N LEU A 552 18.26 -3.42 -9.55
CA LEU A 552 18.24 -4.70 -10.25
C LEU A 552 19.14 -5.73 -9.53
N PRO A 553 18.61 -6.90 -9.11
CA PRO A 553 19.38 -7.87 -8.33
C PRO A 553 20.66 -8.33 -9.03
N ALA A 554 21.73 -8.53 -8.25
CA ALA A 554 23.03 -8.94 -8.78
C ALA A 554 22.98 -10.27 -9.55
N SER A 555 22.09 -11.19 -9.16
CA SER A 555 21.84 -12.46 -9.88
C SER A 555 21.30 -12.20 -11.28
N VAL A 556 20.28 -11.35 -11.42
CA VAL A 556 19.70 -10.97 -12.72
C VAL A 556 20.74 -10.29 -13.60
N ARG A 557 21.56 -9.40 -13.02
CA ARG A 557 22.67 -8.77 -13.75
C ARG A 557 23.70 -9.77 -14.25
N LEU A 558 24.04 -10.77 -13.44
CA LEU A 558 24.96 -11.83 -13.84
C LEU A 558 24.39 -12.64 -15.01
N ASP A 559 23.10 -12.96 -14.97
CA ASP A 559 22.46 -13.76 -16.02
C ASP A 559 22.30 -12.99 -17.34
N LEU A 560 22.00 -11.68 -17.29
CA LEU A 560 22.05 -10.80 -18.46
C LEU A 560 23.47 -10.76 -19.07
N SER A 561 24.50 -10.66 -18.22
CA SER A 561 25.90 -10.66 -18.68
C SER A 561 26.28 -11.99 -19.34
N LYS A 562 25.84 -13.13 -18.80
CA LYS A 562 26.03 -14.46 -19.40
C LYS A 562 25.32 -14.59 -20.75
N ALA A 563 24.20 -13.88 -20.94
CA ALA A 563 23.50 -13.82 -22.21
C ALA A 563 24.19 -12.91 -23.25
N GLY A 564 25.35 -12.32 -22.92
CA GLY A 564 26.11 -11.44 -23.81
C GLY A 564 25.59 -10.01 -23.86
N ILE A 565 24.72 -9.62 -22.92
CA ILE A 565 24.10 -8.29 -22.89
C ILE A 565 24.94 -7.37 -22.00
N GLN A 566 25.34 -6.21 -22.54
CA GLN A 566 26.04 -5.19 -21.76
C GLN A 566 25.05 -4.47 -20.84
N ILE A 567 25.40 -4.35 -19.56
CA ILE A 567 24.54 -3.70 -18.56
C ILE A 567 25.17 -2.37 -18.18
N ILE A 568 24.37 -1.32 -18.24
CA ILE A 568 24.73 0.01 -17.79
C ILE A 568 23.78 0.38 -16.64
N LEU A 569 24.36 0.65 -15.46
CA LEU A 569 23.59 1.00 -14.27
C LEU A 569 23.52 2.52 -14.11
N ALA A 570 22.30 3.03 -14.09
CA ALA A 570 22.00 4.35 -13.56
C ALA A 570 22.22 4.33 -12.05
N LYS A 571 23.19 5.13 -11.58
CA LYS A 571 23.51 5.31 -10.17
C LYS A 571 23.07 6.69 -9.72
N GLU A 572 22.77 6.81 -8.42
CA GLU A 572 22.53 8.11 -7.75
C GLU A 572 23.73 9.05 -7.84
#